data_AF-A0A2N2J206-F1
#
_entry.id   AF-A0A2N2J206-F1
#
_cell.length_a   1.000
_cell.length_b   1.000
_cell.length_c   1.000
_cell.angle_alpha   90.00
_cell.angle_beta   90.00
_cell.angle_gamma   90.00
#
_symmetry.space_group_name_H-M   'P 1'
#
loop_
_entity.id
_entity.type
_entity.pdbx_description
1 polymer ?
#
loop_
_entity_poly.entity_id
_entity_poly.type
_entity_poly.pdbx_seq_one_letter_code
_entity_poly.pdbx_strand_id
1 'polypeptide(L)'
;MLNKKIFIMLITFTISILIVSKEICNAWEHETCDVIKTKFGNVRVIRSIPELPANIVTVNGKEVFQSGGDYAFLYKSFRTSNYIAVLFGENAGGSATPVDTLYFLLLRPNKKPIVIRNKDFYSADGTMIIKQKNNDVLFDLGFEEKKKKTAILTSGKIVVRYDMVGVLPMELEDCNWLYENSMNECIKLRSDCEQARDYSGDCVATMTGITVLSNHPGFASSALDDICVTACKTGTAITFEQFKKRVCSFPKN
;
A
#
# COMPACT_ATOMS: atom_id res chain seq x y z
N MET A 1 -19.94 -75.88 30.09
CA MET A 1 -18.68 -75.69 29.34
C MET A 1 -18.35 -74.21 29.34
N LEU A 2 -17.27 -73.88 30.03
CA LEU A 2 -16.83 -72.52 30.36
C LEU A 2 -15.75 -72.07 29.36
N ASN A 3 -15.67 -70.75 29.19
CA ASN A 3 -14.49 -69.92 28.90
C ASN A 3 -14.13 -69.50 27.45
N LYS A 4 -14.42 -68.20 27.23
CA LYS A 4 -13.48 -67.09 26.95
C LYS A 4 -12.69 -67.18 25.64
N LYS A 5 -13.14 -66.46 24.60
CA LYS A 5 -12.75 -65.07 24.25
C LYS A 5 -11.23 -64.86 24.25
N ILE A 6 -10.62 -65.11 23.09
CA ILE A 6 -9.31 -64.59 22.73
C ILE A 6 -9.54 -63.19 22.15
N PHE A 7 -9.11 -62.19 22.90
CA PHE A 7 -9.15 -60.78 22.53
C PHE A 7 -7.80 -60.49 21.85
N ILE A 8 -7.75 -60.50 20.51
CA ILE A 8 -6.58 -60.02 19.79
C ILE A 8 -6.64 -58.50 19.79
N MET A 9 -5.81 -57.91 20.63
CA MET A 9 -5.56 -56.50 20.76
C MET A 9 -4.68 -56.04 19.58
N LEU A 10 -5.30 -55.61 18.48
CA LEU A 10 -4.61 -54.87 17.43
C LEU A 10 -4.52 -53.40 17.87
N ILE A 11 -3.37 -53.01 18.41
CA ILE A 11 -2.99 -51.60 18.53
C ILE A 11 -2.73 -51.10 17.11
N THR A 12 -3.72 -50.45 16.52
CA THR A 12 -3.52 -49.62 15.32
C THR A 12 -3.12 -48.23 15.80
N PHE A 13 -1.81 -47.98 15.78
CA PHE A 13 -1.23 -46.66 15.93
C PHE A 13 -1.65 -45.83 14.70
N THR A 14 -2.79 -45.14 14.79
CA THR A 14 -3.14 -44.11 13.82
C THR A 14 -2.28 -42.89 14.13
N ILE A 15 -1.11 -42.85 13.50
CA ILE A 15 -0.34 -41.61 13.39
C ILE A 15 -1.24 -40.62 12.65
N SER A 16 -1.85 -39.73 13.43
CA SER A 16 -2.50 -38.54 12.92
C SER A 16 -1.41 -37.64 12.37
N ILE A 17 -0.99 -37.89 11.14
CA ILE A 17 -0.24 -36.90 10.38
C ILE A 17 -1.26 -35.80 10.07
N LEU A 18 -1.33 -34.83 10.98
CA LEU A 18 -1.74 -33.47 10.66
C LEU A 18 -0.73 -32.97 9.61
N ILE A 19 -0.96 -33.33 8.35
CA ILE A 19 -0.38 -32.62 7.23
C ILE A 19 -1.10 -31.27 7.27
N VAL A 20 -0.50 -30.31 7.97
CA VAL A 20 -0.70 -28.91 7.68
C VAL A 20 -0.17 -28.74 6.27
N SER A 21 -1.02 -28.98 5.28
CA SER A 21 -0.75 -28.62 3.90
C SER A 21 -0.83 -27.09 3.84
N LYS A 22 0.24 -26.44 4.30
CA LYS A 22 0.66 -25.19 3.65
C LYS A 22 0.82 -25.59 2.19
N GLU A 23 -0.10 -25.14 1.35
CA GLU A 23 -0.09 -25.36 -0.09
C GLU A 23 1.34 -25.14 -0.58
N ILE A 24 2.01 -26.22 -1.00
CA ILE A 24 3.29 -26.15 -1.67
C ILE A 24 2.97 -25.53 -3.03
N CYS A 25 3.27 -24.24 -3.20
CA CYS A 25 3.35 -23.65 -4.54
C CYS A 25 4.42 -24.45 -5.30
N ASN A 26 4.00 -25.29 -6.25
CA ASN A 26 4.93 -25.93 -7.16
C ASN A 26 5.69 -24.83 -7.90
N ALA A 27 7.00 -24.80 -7.74
CA ALA A 27 7.92 -23.80 -8.28
C ALA A 27 8.11 -23.90 -9.82
N TRP A 28 7.07 -24.32 -10.54
CA TRP A 28 7.09 -24.58 -11.97
C TRP A 28 5.79 -24.05 -12.57
N GLU A 29 5.66 -22.74 -12.63
CA GLU A 29 4.89 -21.98 -13.62
C GLU A 29 4.89 -20.51 -13.18
N HIS A 30 4.70 -19.61 -14.12
CA HIS A 30 4.87 -18.16 -14.03
C HIS A 30 3.87 -17.45 -13.09
N GLU A 31 3.41 -18.09 -12.02
CA GLU A 31 2.36 -17.61 -11.12
C GLU A 31 2.94 -16.97 -9.85
N THR A 32 2.30 -15.89 -9.37
CA THR A 32 2.48 -15.51 -7.96
C THR A 32 1.59 -16.41 -7.10
N CYS A 33 2.02 -16.67 -5.86
CA CYS A 33 1.25 -17.48 -4.91
C CYS A 33 -0.06 -16.79 -4.44
N ASP A 34 -0.34 -15.57 -4.89
CA ASP A 34 -1.53 -14.82 -4.50
C ASP A 34 -2.73 -15.21 -5.37
N VAL A 35 -3.63 -16.00 -4.77
CA VAL A 35 -4.88 -16.42 -5.41
C VAL A 35 -6.07 -15.92 -4.59
N ILE A 36 -6.92 -15.10 -5.19
CA ILE A 36 -8.22 -14.75 -4.63
C ILE A 36 -9.28 -15.69 -5.21
N LYS A 37 -9.71 -16.67 -4.41
CA LYS A 37 -10.78 -17.61 -4.75
C LYS A 37 -12.15 -16.92 -4.61
N THR A 38 -12.96 -16.93 -5.67
CA THR A 38 -14.32 -16.37 -5.67
C THR A 38 -15.33 -17.38 -6.20
N LYS A 39 -16.63 -17.18 -5.94
CA LYS A 39 -17.69 -18.02 -6.52
C LYS A 39 -17.82 -17.90 -8.05
N PHE A 40 -17.11 -16.95 -8.66
CA PHE A 40 -17.11 -16.69 -10.10
C PHE A 40 -15.77 -17.08 -10.77
N GLY A 41 -14.84 -17.65 -10.00
CA GLY A 41 -13.53 -18.05 -10.48
C GLY A 41 -12.38 -17.60 -9.59
N ASN A 42 -11.19 -18.09 -9.91
CA ASN A 42 -9.95 -17.75 -9.24
C ASN A 42 -9.31 -16.55 -9.93
N VAL A 43 -8.98 -15.53 -9.15
CA VAL A 43 -8.21 -14.37 -9.61
C VAL A 43 -6.76 -14.57 -9.21
N ARG A 44 -5.84 -14.38 -10.16
CA ARG A 44 -4.40 -14.53 -9.97
C ARG A 44 -3.66 -13.37 -10.61
N VAL A 45 -2.42 -13.14 -10.16
CA VAL A 45 -1.43 -12.39 -10.95
C VAL A 45 -0.38 -13.37 -11.43
N ILE A 46 -0.04 -13.29 -12.71
CA ILE A 46 1.00 -14.10 -13.33
C ILE A 46 2.00 -13.18 -14.03
N ARG A 47 3.17 -13.73 -14.32
CA ARG A 47 4.21 -13.09 -15.12
C ARG A 47 3.95 -13.38 -16.59
N SER A 48 4.09 -12.35 -17.41
CA SER A 48 4.14 -12.49 -18.88
C SER A 48 5.32 -13.36 -19.33
N ILE A 49 6.48 -13.20 -18.70
CA ILE A 49 7.68 -14.03 -18.86
C ILE A 49 8.38 -14.20 -17.50
N PRO A 50 9.14 -15.28 -17.24
CA PRO A 50 9.67 -15.58 -15.90
C PRO A 50 10.60 -14.51 -15.34
N GLU A 51 11.32 -13.78 -16.19
CA GLU A 51 12.28 -12.74 -15.80
C GLU A 51 11.62 -11.40 -15.42
N LEU A 52 10.36 -11.19 -15.82
CA LEU A 52 9.64 -9.96 -15.52
C LEU A 52 8.84 -10.08 -14.22
N PRO A 53 8.51 -8.93 -13.59
CA PRO A 53 7.54 -8.92 -12.52
C PRO A 53 6.19 -9.48 -12.97
N ALA A 54 5.44 -9.97 -11.99
CA ALA A 54 4.08 -10.40 -12.24
C ALA A 54 3.25 -9.18 -12.65
N ASN A 55 2.64 -9.24 -13.83
CA ASN A 55 2.07 -8.05 -14.49
C ASN A 55 0.75 -8.34 -15.20
N ILE A 56 0.25 -9.59 -15.17
CA ILE A 56 -1.00 -10.00 -15.81
C ILE A 56 -1.98 -10.45 -14.74
N VAL A 57 -3.15 -9.82 -14.67
CA VAL A 57 -4.27 -10.32 -13.86
C VAL A 57 -5.11 -11.27 -14.69
N THR A 58 -5.38 -12.46 -14.16
CA THR A 58 -6.20 -13.48 -14.82
C THR A 58 -7.42 -13.87 -14.00
N VAL A 59 -8.47 -14.34 -14.68
CA VAL A 59 -9.64 -15.01 -14.09
C VAL A 59 -9.76 -16.39 -14.71
N ASN A 60 -9.63 -17.44 -13.90
CA ASN A 60 -9.59 -18.84 -14.37
C ASN A 60 -8.59 -19.04 -15.53
N GLY A 61 -7.40 -18.45 -15.41
CA GLY A 61 -6.33 -18.54 -16.41
C GLY A 61 -6.51 -17.66 -17.64
N LYS A 62 -7.62 -16.91 -17.77
CA LYS A 62 -7.83 -15.96 -18.88
C LYS A 62 -7.42 -14.56 -18.44
N GLU A 63 -6.58 -13.92 -19.23
CA GLU A 63 -6.18 -12.53 -19.03
C GLU A 63 -7.39 -11.59 -19.02
N VAL A 64 -7.40 -10.67 -18.07
CA VAL A 64 -8.39 -9.59 -17.95
C VAL A 64 -7.74 -8.21 -17.81
N PHE A 65 -6.45 -8.17 -17.51
CA PHE A 65 -5.65 -6.96 -17.39
C PHE A 65 -4.18 -7.31 -17.58
N GLN A 66 -3.46 -6.47 -18.30
CA GLN A 66 -2.02 -6.49 -18.37
C GLN A 66 -1.49 -5.10 -18.03
N SER A 67 -0.54 -5.06 -17.11
CA SER A 67 0.19 -3.86 -16.76
C SER A 67 1.23 -3.53 -17.83
N GLY A 68 1.48 -2.24 -18.06
CA GLY A 68 2.37 -1.70 -19.09
C GLY A 68 3.87 -1.88 -18.84
N GLY A 69 4.27 -2.88 -18.04
CA GLY A 69 5.65 -3.09 -17.58
C GLY A 69 5.80 -3.05 -16.05
N ASP A 70 4.75 -2.62 -15.35
CA ASP A 70 4.74 -2.47 -13.90
C ASP A 70 4.40 -3.80 -13.19
N TYR A 71 4.68 -3.84 -11.88
CA TYR A 71 4.28 -4.92 -10.99
C TYR A 71 2.78 -4.82 -10.74
N ALA A 72 2.04 -5.90 -10.93
CA ALA A 72 0.65 -6.04 -10.53
C ALA A 72 0.53 -6.95 -9.29
N PHE A 73 -0.45 -6.68 -8.44
CA PHE A 73 -0.63 -7.41 -7.18
C PHE A 73 -2.09 -7.36 -6.70
N LEU A 74 -2.49 -8.40 -5.96
CA LEU A 74 -3.84 -8.52 -5.39
C LEU A 74 -3.84 -8.09 -3.94
N TYR A 75 -4.87 -7.35 -3.55
CA TYR A 75 -5.08 -6.98 -2.15
C TYR A 75 -6.16 -7.82 -1.48
N LYS A 76 -7.41 -7.74 -1.97
CA LYS A 76 -8.57 -8.34 -1.28
C LYS A 76 -9.80 -8.43 -2.19
N SER A 77 -10.79 -9.25 -1.82
CA SER A 77 -12.12 -9.23 -2.44
C SER A 77 -13.22 -8.71 -1.51
N PHE A 78 -14.24 -8.09 -2.11
CA PHE A 78 -15.41 -7.53 -1.46
C PHE A 78 -16.67 -8.13 -2.09
N ARG A 79 -17.55 -8.68 -1.26
CA ARG A 79 -18.81 -9.28 -1.71
C ARG A 79 -19.92 -8.26 -1.61
N THR A 80 -20.58 -7.98 -2.72
CA THR A 80 -21.83 -7.19 -2.74
C THR A 80 -22.99 -8.10 -3.10
N SER A 81 -24.22 -7.58 -3.00
CA SER A 81 -25.42 -8.26 -3.49
C SER A 81 -25.36 -8.61 -4.99
N ASN A 82 -24.71 -7.76 -5.80
CA ASN A 82 -24.79 -7.84 -7.27
C ASN A 82 -23.50 -8.34 -7.94
N TYR A 83 -22.35 -8.29 -7.25
CA TYR A 83 -21.04 -8.65 -7.79
C TYR A 83 -20.03 -8.95 -6.68
N ILE A 84 -18.93 -9.61 -7.05
CA ILE A 84 -17.70 -9.63 -6.25
C ILE A 84 -16.73 -8.63 -6.89
N ALA A 85 -16.16 -7.74 -6.08
CA ALA A 85 -15.12 -6.82 -6.51
C ALA A 85 -13.77 -7.28 -5.97
N VAL A 86 -12.75 -7.34 -6.82
CA VAL A 86 -11.39 -7.69 -6.42
C VAL A 86 -10.50 -6.45 -6.52
N LEU A 87 -10.01 -6.07 -5.34
CA LEU A 87 -8.87 -5.21 -5.00
C LEU A 87 -7.58 -5.60 -5.73
N PHE A 88 -7.11 -4.86 -6.73
CA PHE A 88 -5.75 -5.03 -7.25
C PHE A 88 -5.10 -3.68 -7.57
N GLY A 89 -3.77 -3.66 -7.64
CA GLY A 89 -3.01 -2.46 -7.95
C GLY A 89 -1.84 -2.74 -8.89
N GLU A 90 -1.23 -1.67 -9.38
CA GLU A 90 0.05 -1.73 -10.08
C GLU A 90 1.02 -0.61 -9.65
N ASN A 91 2.32 -0.89 -9.70
CA ASN A 91 3.37 0.10 -9.48
C ASN A 91 4.66 -0.26 -10.25
N ALA A 92 5.43 0.75 -10.65
CA ALA A 92 6.67 0.55 -11.42
C ALA A 92 7.80 -0.16 -10.65
N GLY A 93 7.61 -0.43 -9.35
CA GLY A 93 8.64 -0.98 -8.47
C GLY A 93 9.78 -0.01 -8.19
N GLY A 94 10.71 -0.41 -7.32
CA GLY A 94 11.86 0.40 -6.93
C GLY A 94 11.56 1.44 -5.84
N SER A 95 12.62 1.98 -5.24
CA SER A 95 12.55 2.91 -4.11
C SER A 95 12.01 4.30 -4.46
N ALA A 96 11.89 4.62 -5.76
CA ALA A 96 11.40 5.90 -6.27
C ALA A 96 9.91 5.90 -6.61
N THR A 97 9.21 4.77 -6.41
CA THR A 97 7.80 4.63 -6.80
C THR A 97 6.94 4.75 -5.55
N PRO A 98 6.36 5.93 -5.28
CA PRO A 98 5.80 6.19 -3.97
C PRO A 98 4.49 5.45 -3.73
N VAL A 99 3.69 5.19 -4.79
CA VAL A 99 2.29 4.78 -4.61
C VAL A 99 1.74 3.89 -5.72
N ASP A 100 0.77 3.07 -5.32
CA ASP A 100 0.08 2.12 -6.19
C ASP A 100 -1.08 2.78 -6.94
N THR A 101 -1.18 2.54 -8.25
CA THR A 101 -2.42 2.82 -8.99
C THR A 101 -3.41 1.69 -8.71
N LEU A 102 -4.62 2.03 -8.26
CA LEU A 102 -5.60 1.04 -7.80
C LEU A 102 -6.68 0.78 -8.84
N TYR A 103 -7.17 -0.46 -8.84
CA TYR A 103 -8.19 -0.94 -9.77
C TYR A 103 -9.18 -1.87 -9.08
N PHE A 104 -10.35 -1.99 -9.69
CA PHE A 104 -11.32 -3.02 -9.30
C PHE A 104 -11.63 -3.95 -10.46
N LEU A 105 -11.49 -5.25 -10.24
CA LEU A 105 -12.05 -6.27 -11.11
C LEU A 105 -13.44 -6.68 -10.60
N LEU A 106 -14.48 -6.43 -11.40
CA LEU A 106 -15.85 -6.81 -11.08
C LEU A 106 -16.21 -8.16 -11.71
N LEU A 107 -16.63 -9.10 -10.87
CA LEU A 107 -17.07 -10.44 -11.24
C LEU A 107 -18.56 -10.59 -10.96
N ARG A 108 -19.31 -11.04 -11.97
CA ARG A 108 -20.77 -11.17 -11.96
C ARG A 108 -21.19 -12.50 -12.58
N PRO A 109 -22.34 -13.07 -12.18
CA PRO A 109 -22.83 -14.30 -12.79
C PRO A 109 -23.10 -14.05 -14.28
N ASN A 110 -22.64 -14.97 -15.13
CA ASN A 110 -22.89 -14.98 -16.58
C ASN A 110 -22.49 -13.69 -17.32
N LYS A 111 -21.56 -12.91 -16.76
CA LYS A 111 -21.01 -11.71 -17.40
C LYS A 111 -19.50 -11.82 -17.49
N LYS A 112 -18.92 -11.23 -18.54
CA LYS A 112 -17.47 -11.10 -18.66
C LYS A 112 -16.93 -10.28 -17.47
N PRO A 113 -15.73 -10.60 -16.95
CA PRO A 113 -15.06 -9.76 -15.98
C PRO A 113 -14.86 -8.35 -16.52
N ILE A 114 -14.98 -7.33 -15.65
CA ILE A 114 -14.82 -5.93 -16.04
C ILE A 114 -13.81 -5.27 -15.10
N VAL A 115 -12.77 -4.66 -15.65
CA VAL A 115 -11.86 -3.79 -14.89
C VAL A 115 -12.43 -2.38 -14.86
N ILE A 116 -12.62 -1.84 -13.66
CA ILE A 116 -13.03 -0.46 -13.42
C ILE A 116 -11.80 0.33 -13.01
N ARG A 117 -11.61 1.47 -13.69
CA ARG A 117 -10.49 2.37 -13.51
C ARG A 117 -11.02 3.76 -13.16
N ASN A 118 -10.26 4.50 -12.38
CA ASN A 118 -10.43 5.93 -12.19
C ASN A 118 -9.03 6.51 -12.02
N LYS A 119 -8.67 7.54 -12.81
CA LYS A 119 -7.32 8.13 -12.80
C LYS A 119 -6.92 8.69 -11.44
N ASP A 120 -7.90 9.06 -10.62
CA ASP A 120 -7.69 9.64 -9.30
C ASP A 120 -7.78 8.56 -8.19
N PHE A 121 -7.92 7.28 -8.54
CA PHE A 121 -7.99 6.17 -7.58
C PHE A 121 -6.60 5.60 -7.28
N TYR A 122 -5.86 6.36 -6.49
CA TYR A 122 -4.57 6.01 -5.90
C TYR A 122 -4.44 6.78 -4.57
N SER A 123 -3.58 6.29 -3.68
CA SER A 123 -3.17 7.05 -2.49
C SER A 123 -1.95 7.89 -2.85
N ALA A 124 -1.86 9.17 -2.50
CA ALA A 124 -0.66 9.99 -2.79
C ALA A 124 0.37 9.94 -1.65
N ASP A 125 -0.07 9.57 -0.44
CA ASP A 125 0.76 9.48 0.76
C ASP A 125 0.97 8.03 1.25
N GLY A 126 0.56 7.04 0.45
CA GLY A 126 0.66 5.61 0.79
C GLY A 126 -0.45 5.11 1.73
N THR A 127 -1.29 5.98 2.29
CA THR A 127 -2.42 5.57 3.12
C THR A 127 -3.46 4.81 2.31
N MET A 128 -3.84 3.62 2.77
CA MET A 128 -4.97 2.88 2.20
C MET A 128 -5.74 2.15 3.30
N ILE A 129 -6.73 2.83 3.89
CA ILE A 129 -7.62 2.23 4.89
C ILE A 129 -8.94 1.87 4.21
N ILE A 130 -9.30 0.59 4.25
CA ILE A 130 -10.45 0.06 3.52
C ILE A 130 -11.51 -0.43 4.50
N LYS A 131 -12.75 0.01 4.31
CA LYS A 131 -13.92 -0.43 5.08
C LYS A 131 -15.06 -0.80 4.14
N GLN A 132 -15.72 -1.92 4.40
CA GLN A 132 -16.94 -2.28 3.67
C GLN A 132 -18.18 -1.97 4.52
N LYS A 133 -19.15 -1.26 3.94
CA LYS A 133 -20.46 -1.02 4.55
C LYS A 133 -21.54 -1.44 3.55
N ASN A 134 -22.25 -2.52 3.86
CA ASN A 134 -23.24 -3.11 2.96
C ASN A 134 -22.63 -3.43 1.58
N ASN A 135 -23.18 -2.84 0.52
CA ASN A 135 -22.73 -3.02 -0.86
C ASN A 135 -21.60 -2.07 -1.27
N ASP A 136 -21.21 -1.14 -0.40
CA ASP A 136 -20.23 -0.12 -0.71
C ASP A 136 -18.87 -0.45 -0.07
N VAL A 137 -17.80 -0.18 -0.81
CA VAL A 137 -16.42 -0.28 -0.29
C VAL A 137 -15.86 1.14 -0.21
N LEU A 138 -15.57 1.59 1.00
CA LEU A 138 -15.07 2.91 1.31
C LEU A 138 -13.56 2.86 1.52
N PHE A 139 -12.88 3.85 0.98
CA PHE A 139 -11.45 4.06 1.07
C PHE A 139 -11.18 5.40 1.71
N ASP A 140 -10.31 5.39 2.70
CA ASP A 140 -9.48 6.53 3.04
C ASP A 140 -8.14 6.35 2.30
N LEU A 141 -7.85 7.30 1.39
CA LEU A 141 -6.65 7.32 0.55
C LEU A 141 -5.63 8.35 1.06
N GLY A 142 -5.76 8.76 2.33
CA GLY A 142 -4.86 9.71 2.95
C GLY A 142 -5.08 11.13 2.48
N PHE A 143 -3.98 11.84 2.25
CA PHE A 143 -3.95 13.20 1.80
C PHE A 143 -3.29 13.32 0.43
N GLU A 144 -3.75 14.31 -0.34
CA GLU A 144 -3.15 14.72 -1.59
C GLU A 144 -3.32 16.23 -1.70
N GLU A 145 -2.24 16.96 -2.00
CA GLU A 145 -2.25 18.43 -2.03
C GLU A 145 -2.89 19.05 -0.78
N LYS A 146 -2.64 18.47 0.41
CA LYS A 146 -3.19 18.92 1.70
C LYS A 146 -4.72 18.79 1.85
N LYS A 147 -5.39 18.06 0.94
CA LYS A 147 -6.81 17.73 1.02
C LYS A 147 -6.98 16.27 1.42
N LYS A 148 -8.05 15.96 2.17
CA LYS A 148 -8.38 14.57 2.49
C LYS A 148 -8.92 13.89 1.23
N LYS A 149 -8.29 12.81 0.80
CA LYS A 149 -8.70 12.03 -0.37
C LYS A 149 -9.43 10.77 0.07
N THR A 150 -10.65 10.59 -0.43
CA THR A 150 -11.45 9.40 -0.16
C THR A 150 -12.00 8.82 -1.45
N ALA A 151 -12.32 7.53 -1.44
CA ALA A 151 -13.01 6.91 -2.57
C ALA A 151 -14.10 5.95 -2.10
N ILE A 152 -15.10 5.75 -2.94
CA ILE A 152 -16.15 4.76 -2.74
C ILE A 152 -16.36 3.96 -4.02
N LEU A 153 -16.28 2.63 -3.91
CA LEU A 153 -16.87 1.73 -4.89
C LEU A 153 -18.33 1.52 -4.54
N THR A 154 -19.23 2.11 -5.32
CA THR A 154 -20.67 1.95 -5.17
C THR A 154 -21.31 1.65 -6.52
N SER A 155 -22.23 0.69 -6.55
CA SER A 155 -22.97 0.30 -7.76
C SER A 155 -22.05 -0.02 -8.97
N GLY A 156 -20.86 -0.56 -8.70
CA GLY A 156 -19.86 -0.89 -9.72
C GLY A 156 -19.12 0.30 -10.34
N LYS A 157 -19.15 1.48 -9.70
CA LYS A 157 -18.41 2.68 -10.10
C LYS A 157 -17.54 3.17 -8.95
N ILE A 158 -16.40 3.77 -9.30
CA ILE A 158 -15.48 4.40 -8.35
C ILE A 158 -15.75 5.90 -8.36
N VAL A 159 -16.08 6.46 -7.20
CA VAL A 159 -16.22 7.90 -6.98
C VAL A 159 -15.12 8.33 -6.02
N VAL A 160 -14.25 9.23 -6.47
CA VAL A 160 -13.17 9.83 -5.68
C VAL A 160 -13.62 11.22 -5.23
N ARG A 161 -13.29 11.61 -4.00
CA ARG A 161 -13.60 12.92 -3.43
C ARG A 161 -12.39 13.50 -2.72
N TYR A 162 -12.36 14.83 -2.70
CA TYR A 162 -11.38 15.63 -2.00
C TYR A 162 -12.11 16.58 -1.07
N ASP A 163 -11.81 16.48 0.22
CA ASP A 163 -12.38 17.34 1.24
C ASP A 163 -11.29 18.29 1.76
N MET A 164 -11.62 19.59 1.84
CA MET A 164 -10.76 20.56 2.49
C MET A 164 -10.68 20.24 3.98
N VAL A 165 -9.47 20.20 4.51
CA VAL A 165 -9.21 19.98 5.95
C VAL A 165 -8.40 21.14 6.51
N GLY A 166 -8.56 21.39 7.81
CA GLY A 166 -7.66 22.30 8.52
C GLY A 166 -6.25 21.74 8.62
N VAL A 167 -5.32 22.54 9.15
CA VAL A 167 -4.00 22.06 9.52
C VAL A 167 -4.15 21.02 10.63
N LEU A 168 -3.63 19.81 10.39
CA LEU A 168 -3.60 18.71 11.33
C LEU A 168 -2.15 18.35 11.63
N PRO A 169 -1.78 18.03 12.89
CA PRO A 169 -0.44 17.56 13.17
C PRO A 169 -0.16 16.27 12.38
N MET A 170 1.06 16.12 11.88
CA MET A 170 1.51 14.85 11.29
C MET A 170 1.57 13.75 12.35
N GLU A 171 1.60 12.50 11.91
CA GLU A 171 1.91 11.39 12.82
C GLU A 171 3.32 11.55 13.40
N LEU A 172 3.50 11.13 14.66
CA LEU A 172 4.75 11.34 15.38
C LEU A 172 5.92 10.59 14.72
N GLU A 173 5.66 9.38 14.23
CA GLU A 173 6.65 8.56 13.55
C GLU A 173 7.15 9.22 12.26
N ASP A 174 6.23 9.69 11.41
CA ASP A 174 6.57 10.43 10.18
C ASP A 174 7.36 11.70 10.47
N CYS A 175 6.98 12.44 11.51
CA CYS A 175 7.70 13.64 11.92
C CYS A 175 9.11 13.32 12.44
N ASN A 176 9.26 12.23 13.19
CA ASN A 176 10.57 11.76 13.68
C ASN A 176 11.46 11.32 12.51
N TRP A 177 10.92 10.52 11.61
CA TRP A 177 11.61 10.10 10.39
C TRP A 177 12.09 11.31 9.59
N LEU A 178 11.21 12.29 9.37
CA LEU A 178 11.55 13.52 8.64
C LEU A 178 12.69 14.27 9.33
N TYR A 179 12.66 14.41 10.66
CA TYR A 179 13.71 15.06 11.42
C TYR A 179 15.07 14.35 11.28
N GLU A 180 15.10 13.03 11.48
CA GLU A 180 16.33 12.24 11.45
C GLU A 180 17.01 12.24 10.08
N ASN A 181 16.20 12.15 9.01
CA ASN A 181 16.71 12.13 7.65
C ASN A 181 17.06 13.55 7.15
N SER A 182 16.31 14.57 7.57
CA SER A 182 16.56 15.93 7.08
C SER A 182 17.75 16.61 7.76
N MET A 183 17.85 16.55 9.09
CA MET A 183 18.80 17.40 9.81
C MET A 183 20.26 17.06 9.50
N ASN A 184 20.58 15.77 9.39
CA ASN A 184 21.93 15.33 9.05
C ASN A 184 22.31 15.70 7.62
N GLU A 185 21.36 15.59 6.68
CA GLU A 185 21.58 15.98 5.28
C GLU A 185 21.78 17.49 5.15
N CYS A 186 20.94 18.30 5.81
CA CYS A 186 21.07 19.76 5.83
C CYS A 186 22.43 20.23 6.36
N ILE A 187 22.98 19.59 7.40
CA ILE A 187 24.30 19.94 7.94
C ILE A 187 25.42 19.58 6.96
N LYS A 188 25.27 18.52 6.17
CA LYS A 188 26.25 18.09 5.16
C LYS A 188 26.34 19.03 3.96
N LEU A 189 25.27 19.80 3.67
CA LEU A 189 25.24 20.80 2.60
C LEU A 189 26.11 22.04 2.86
N ARG A 190 26.94 22.03 3.91
CA ARG A 190 27.77 23.16 4.37
C ARG A 190 28.60 23.87 3.31
N SER A 191 28.99 23.18 2.25
CA SER A 191 29.73 23.76 1.13
C SER A 191 28.88 24.68 0.24
N ASP A 192 27.55 24.51 0.24
CA ASP A 192 26.61 25.28 -0.57
C ASP A 192 25.21 25.32 0.08
N CYS A 193 25.02 26.27 1.00
CA CYS A 193 23.74 26.43 1.70
C CYS A 193 22.60 26.98 0.84
N GLU A 194 22.84 27.33 -0.43
CA GLU A 194 21.74 27.69 -1.35
C GLU A 194 20.96 26.43 -1.77
N GLN A 195 21.61 25.26 -1.82
CA GLN A 195 20.93 23.97 -2.05
C GLN A 195 19.97 23.58 -0.92
N ALA A 196 20.08 24.23 0.24
CA ALA A 196 19.19 24.01 1.37
C ALA A 196 17.87 24.82 1.30
N ARG A 197 17.71 25.72 0.32
CA ARG A 197 16.50 26.56 0.17
C ARG A 197 15.30 25.85 -0.45
N ASP A 198 15.54 24.75 -1.16
CA ASP A 198 14.53 23.87 -1.74
C ASP A 198 14.89 22.43 -1.36
N TYR A 199 14.93 22.15 -0.06
CA TYR A 199 15.46 20.87 0.41
C TYR A 199 14.51 19.73 0.06
N SER A 200 14.96 18.87 -0.84
CA SER A 200 14.22 17.67 -1.26
C SER A 200 14.83 16.37 -0.76
N GLY A 201 15.94 16.39 -0.03
CA GLY A 201 16.69 15.17 0.33
C GLY A 201 17.85 14.84 -0.61
N ASP A 202 18.87 14.18 -0.07
CA ASP A 202 20.15 13.83 -0.74
C ASP A 202 20.09 12.48 -1.46
N CYS A 203 19.16 11.60 -1.07
CA CYS A 203 18.96 10.32 -1.72
C CYS A 203 17.49 10.10 -2.14
N VAL A 204 17.29 9.21 -3.11
CA VAL A 204 15.96 8.89 -3.67
C VAL A 204 14.95 8.50 -2.58
N ALA A 205 15.38 7.79 -1.54
CA ALA A 205 14.50 7.40 -0.44
C ALA A 205 14.03 8.62 0.37
N THR A 206 14.94 9.54 0.71
CA THR A 206 14.61 10.77 1.42
C THR A 206 13.69 11.65 0.56
N MET A 207 13.99 11.80 -0.73
CA MET A 207 13.17 12.55 -1.68
C MET A 207 11.75 12.00 -1.80
N THR A 208 11.64 10.67 -1.90
CA THR A 208 10.34 10.00 -2.01
C THR A 208 9.54 10.18 -0.72
N GLY A 209 10.16 10.00 0.45
CA GLY A 209 9.51 10.20 1.73
C GLY A 209 9.06 11.65 1.96
N ILE A 210 9.88 12.64 1.64
CA ILE A 210 9.48 14.07 1.71
C ILE A 210 8.31 14.35 0.76
N THR A 211 8.35 13.81 -0.45
CA THR A 211 7.26 13.97 -1.44
C THR A 211 5.94 13.42 -0.90
N VAL A 212 5.95 12.21 -0.34
CA VAL A 212 4.80 11.57 0.31
C VAL A 212 4.28 12.43 1.46
N LEU A 213 5.14 12.84 2.38
CA LEU A 213 4.79 13.64 3.55
C LEU A 213 4.31 15.05 3.19
N SER A 214 4.74 15.59 2.04
CA SER A 214 4.33 16.91 1.56
C SER A 214 2.84 17.04 1.28
N ASN A 215 2.17 15.91 1.05
CA ASN A 215 0.73 15.85 0.89
C ASN A 215 -0.02 16.10 2.21
N HIS A 216 0.61 15.90 3.36
CA HIS A 216 -0.04 16.05 4.66
C HIS A 216 -0.31 17.54 4.99
N PRO A 217 -1.52 17.91 5.46
CA PRO A 217 -1.86 19.31 5.75
C PRO A 217 -1.02 19.94 6.88
N GLY A 218 -0.40 19.11 7.72
CA GLY A 218 0.52 19.52 8.78
C GLY A 218 1.95 19.80 8.34
N PHE A 219 2.34 19.41 7.14
CA PHE A 219 3.71 19.57 6.66
C PHE A 219 3.96 21.01 6.16
N ALA A 220 4.90 21.68 6.82
CA ALA A 220 5.31 23.03 6.49
C ALA A 220 6.66 23.04 5.75
N SER A 221 6.63 22.76 4.44
CA SER A 221 7.80 22.83 3.51
C SER A 221 8.71 24.04 3.76
N SER A 222 8.17 25.27 3.70
CA SER A 222 8.95 26.49 3.92
C SER A 222 9.65 26.54 5.29
N ALA A 223 9.04 25.96 6.33
CA ALA A 223 9.69 25.89 7.64
C ALA A 223 10.82 24.85 7.67
N LEU A 224 10.69 23.76 6.91
CA LEU A 224 11.76 22.79 6.71
C LEU A 224 12.95 23.43 5.99
N ASP A 225 12.69 24.15 4.89
CA ASP A 225 13.73 24.86 4.12
C ASP A 225 14.48 25.87 4.99
N ASP A 226 13.76 26.73 5.73
CA ASP A 226 14.36 27.70 6.65
C ASP A 226 15.26 27.04 7.71
N ILE A 227 14.79 25.92 8.28
CA ILE A 227 15.56 25.14 9.26
C ILE A 227 16.77 24.52 8.59
N CYS A 228 16.64 24.00 7.38
CA CYS A 228 17.73 23.38 6.62
C CYS A 228 18.84 24.38 6.32
N VAL A 229 18.49 25.57 5.81
CA VAL A 229 19.43 26.68 5.58
C VAL A 229 20.16 27.07 6.87
N THR A 230 19.43 27.13 7.98
CA THR A 230 20.01 27.46 9.30
C THR A 230 20.98 26.37 9.76
N ALA A 231 20.58 25.11 9.67
CA ALA A 231 21.40 23.96 10.05
C ALA A 231 22.66 23.86 9.18
N CYS A 232 22.57 24.14 7.88
CA CYS A 232 23.70 24.24 6.98
C CYS A 232 24.70 25.32 7.42
N LYS A 233 24.24 26.56 7.64
CA LYS A 233 25.09 27.69 8.02
C LYS A 233 25.78 27.47 9.37
N THR A 234 25.03 26.98 10.35
CA THR A 234 25.52 26.82 11.74
C THR A 234 26.23 25.49 11.99
N GLY A 235 25.95 24.48 11.18
CA GLY A 235 26.37 23.09 11.41
C GLY A 235 25.68 22.43 12.60
N THR A 236 24.55 22.96 13.06
CA THR A 236 23.84 22.47 14.24
C THR A 236 22.36 22.25 13.91
N ALA A 237 21.83 21.11 14.30
CA ALA A 237 20.41 20.81 14.17
C ALA A 237 19.60 21.57 15.21
N ILE A 238 18.39 22.00 14.84
CA ILE A 238 17.38 22.43 15.81
C ILE A 238 16.96 21.23 16.67
N THR A 239 16.44 21.44 17.88
CA THR A 239 15.90 20.33 18.67
C THR A 239 14.65 19.72 18.04
N PHE A 240 14.42 18.42 18.25
CA PHE A 240 13.21 17.74 17.76
C PHE A 240 11.91 18.39 18.26
N GLU A 241 11.87 18.84 19.52
CA GLU A 241 10.71 19.53 20.10
C GLU A 241 10.35 20.82 19.36
N GLN A 242 11.35 21.57 18.90
CA GLN A 242 11.13 22.76 18.10
C GLN A 242 10.79 22.40 16.65
N PHE A 243 11.41 21.35 16.10
CA PHE A 243 11.14 20.85 14.76
C PHE A 243 9.69 20.43 14.60
N LYS A 244 9.18 19.53 15.46
CA LYS A 244 7.81 19.01 15.35
C LYS A 244 6.73 20.09 15.45
N LYS A 245 6.99 21.17 16.20
CA LYS A 245 6.08 22.32 16.29
C LYS A 245 6.10 23.18 15.02
N ARG A 246 7.26 23.34 14.38
CA ARG A 246 7.45 24.23 13.22
C ARG A 246 7.13 23.55 11.88
N VAL A 247 7.55 22.30 11.72
CA VAL A 247 7.48 21.56 10.45
C VAL A 247 6.29 20.61 10.39
N CYS A 248 5.94 19.99 11.52
CA CYS A 248 4.92 18.94 11.58
C CYS A 248 3.60 19.40 12.24
N SER A 249 3.48 20.70 12.54
CA SER A 249 2.27 21.32 13.12
C SER A 249 1.80 20.77 14.47
N PHE A 250 2.71 20.25 15.31
CA PHE A 250 2.35 19.84 16.68
C PHE A 250 1.99 21.04 17.57
N PRO A 251 1.05 20.89 18.53
CA PRO A 251 0.64 21.97 19.42
C PRO A 251 1.80 22.59 20.21
N LYS A 252 1.68 23.89 20.48
CA LYS A 252 2.53 24.58 21.46
C LYS A 252 2.00 24.24 22.86
N ASN A 253 2.68 23.32 23.55
CA ASN A 253 2.56 23.20 25.01
C ASN A 253 2.99 24.51 25.69
#